data_AF-A0A9W7JD07-F1
#
_entry.id   AF-A0A9W7JD07-F1
#
_cell.length_a   1.000
_cell.length_b   1.000
_cell.length_c   1.000
_cell.angle_alpha   90.00
_cell.angle_beta   90.00
_cell.angle_gamma   90.00
#
_symmetry.space_group_name_H-M   'P 1'
#
loop_
_entity.id
_entity.type
_entity.pdbx_description
1 polymer ?
#
loop_
_entity_poly.entity_id
_entity_poly.type
_entity_poly.pdbx_seq_one_letter_code
_entity_poly.pdbx_strand_id
1 'polypeptide(L)'
;MGCDGLWDVMSSQCAVTMVRKELMQHNDSERCSRALVKEALQRNTCDNLTVVVVCFSPDPPPKIEIPRSHKRRSISAEGLDLLKGVLNNA
;
A
#
# COMPACT_ATOMS: atom_id res chain seq x y z
N MET A 1 5.90 5.02 -13.44
CA MET A 1 4.90 5.50 -14.42
C MET A 1 3.78 4.48 -14.54
N GLY A 2 2.57 4.90 -14.88
CA GLY A 2 1.44 4.01 -15.13
C GLY A 2 0.31 4.72 -15.89
N CYS A 3 -0.55 3.97 -16.57
CA CYS A 3 -1.74 4.50 -17.24
C CYS A 3 -2.86 4.87 -16.24
N ASP A 4 -3.89 5.54 -16.75
CA ASP A 4 -5.15 5.86 -16.06
C ASP A 4 -5.79 4.64 -15.39
N GLY A 5 -5.82 3.49 -16.05
CA GLY A 5 -6.35 2.25 -15.46
C GLY A 5 -5.76 1.86 -14.09
N LEU A 6 -4.51 2.26 -13.78
CA LEU A 6 -3.93 2.14 -12.44
C LEU A 6 -4.42 3.25 -11.50
N TRP A 7 -4.36 4.49 -11.96
CA TRP A 7 -4.60 5.68 -11.12
C TRP A 7 -6.07 5.91 -10.79
N ASP A 8 -6.99 5.36 -11.59
CA ASP A 8 -8.43 5.40 -11.34
C ASP A 8 -8.83 4.62 -10.09
N VAL A 9 -8.05 3.59 -9.73
CA VAL A 9 -8.33 2.72 -8.57
C VAL A 9 -7.30 2.83 -7.44
N MET A 10 -6.20 3.56 -7.67
CA MET A 10 -5.08 3.63 -6.73
C MET A 10 -4.52 5.05 -6.62
N SER A 11 -4.45 5.58 -5.40
CA SER A 11 -3.79 6.86 -5.16
C SER A 11 -2.27 6.77 -5.30
N SER A 12 -1.62 7.89 -5.61
CA SER A 12 -0.16 7.96 -5.71
C SER A 12 0.55 7.48 -4.44
N GLN A 13 0.03 7.85 -3.27
CA GLN A 13 0.63 7.43 -2.00
C GLN A 13 0.49 5.93 -1.76
N CYS A 14 -0.62 5.31 -2.17
CA CYS A 14 -0.81 3.87 -2.10
C CYS A 14 0.24 3.15 -2.96
N ALA A 15 0.39 3.58 -4.22
CA ALA A 15 1.37 3.02 -5.14
C ALA A 15 2.82 3.14 -4.61
N VAL A 16 3.21 4.33 -4.14
CA VAL A 16 4.55 4.58 -3.56
C VAL A 16 4.81 3.70 -2.35
N THR A 17 3.81 3.58 -1.45
CA THR A 17 3.93 2.74 -0.24
C THR A 17 4.13 1.28 -0.61
N MET A 18 3.40 0.80 -1.61
CA MET A 18 3.46 -0.59 -2.05
C MET A 18 4.78 -0.90 -2.75
N VAL A 19 5.20 -0.08 -3.72
CA VAL A 19 6.50 -0.24 -4.40
C VAL A 19 7.64 -0.18 -3.39
N ARG A 20 7.62 0.76 -2.44
CA ARG A 20 8.67 0.83 -1.43
C ARG A 20 8.73 -0.44 -0.56
N LYS A 21 7.59 -0.97 -0.13
CA LYS A 21 7.52 -2.21 0.66
C LYS A 21 8.06 -3.41 -0.13
N GLU A 22 7.71 -3.54 -1.40
CA GLU A 22 8.20 -4.59 -2.29
C GLU A 22 9.72 -4.48 -2.52
N LEU A 23 10.23 -3.28 -2.82
CA LEU A 23 11.66 -3.03 -3.00
C LEU A 23 12.45 -3.28 -1.71
N MET A 24 11.93 -2.91 -0.54
CA MET A 24 12.58 -3.17 0.75
C MET A 24 12.70 -4.67 1.06
N GLN A 25 11.84 -5.52 0.48
CA GLN A 25 11.84 -6.96 0.71
C GLN A 25 12.63 -7.74 -0.34
N HIS A 26 12.52 -7.33 -1.59
CA HIS A 26 13.00 -8.13 -2.72
C HIS A 26 14.00 -7.40 -3.62
N ASN A 27 14.07 -6.07 -3.54
CA ASN A 27 14.90 -5.23 -4.41
C ASN A 27 14.74 -5.55 -5.90
N ASP A 28 13.49 -5.76 -6.35
CA ASP A 28 13.16 -6.24 -7.70
C ASP A 28 12.05 -5.35 -8.30
N SER A 29 12.40 -4.60 -9.35
CA SER A 29 11.49 -3.65 -10.00
C SER A 29 10.37 -4.33 -10.80
N GLU A 30 10.62 -5.52 -11.36
CA GLU A 30 9.62 -6.30 -12.11
C GLU A 30 8.58 -6.90 -11.17
N ARG A 31 8.99 -7.33 -9.97
CA ARG A 31 8.04 -7.67 -8.90
C ARG A 31 7.18 -6.47 -8.51
N CYS A 32 7.78 -5.28 -8.38
CA CYS A 32 7.03 -4.07 -8.03
C CYS A 32 5.97 -3.72 -9.08
N SER A 33 6.31 -3.77 -10.38
CA SER A 33 5.34 -3.48 -11.45
C SER A 33 4.20 -4.50 -11.46
N ARG A 34 4.50 -5.80 -11.35
CA ARG A 34 3.48 -6.85 -11.25
C ARG A 34 2.60 -6.70 -10.02
N ALA A 35 3.18 -6.31 -8.88
CA ALA A 35 2.42 -6.09 -7.67
C ALA A 35 1.38 -4.98 -7.88
N LEU A 36 1.78 -3.83 -8.45
CA LEU A 36 0.87 -2.72 -8.76
C LEU A 36 -0.27 -3.14 -9.69
N VAL A 37 0.03 -3.91 -10.74
CA VAL A 37 -0.99 -4.44 -11.66
C VAL A 37 -1.96 -5.36 -10.93
N LYS A 38 -1.46 -6.29 -10.10
CA LYS A 38 -2.31 -7.21 -9.33
C LYS A 38 -3.24 -6.48 -8.37
N GLU A 39 -2.72 -5.47 -7.66
CA GLU A 39 -3.50 -4.67 -6.73
C GLU A 39 -4.59 -3.87 -7.47
N ALA A 40 -4.29 -3.31 -8.64
CA ALA A 40 -5.29 -2.61 -9.45
C ALA A 40 -6.42 -3.55 -9.93
N LEU A 41 -6.07 -4.76 -10.37
CA LEU A 41 -7.04 -5.80 -10.74
C LEU A 41 -7.90 -6.23 -9.54
N GLN A 42 -7.30 -6.40 -8.35
CA GLN A 42 -8.04 -6.71 -7.12
C GLN A 42 -9.01 -5.60 -6.70
N ARG A 43 -8.72 -4.35 -7.11
CA ARG A 43 -9.61 -3.20 -6.93
C ARG A 43 -10.65 -3.06 -8.04
N ASN A 44 -10.77 -4.06 -8.91
CA ASN A 44 -11.74 -4.14 -10.00
C ASN A 44 -11.59 -3.01 -11.03
N THR A 45 -10.34 -2.64 -11.36
CA THR A 45 -10.13 -1.85 -12.58
C THR A 45 -10.62 -2.65 -13.80
N CYS A 46 -11.35 -1.98 -14.69
CA CYS A 46 -11.88 -2.55 -15.92
C CYS A 46 -11.09 -2.11 -17.15
N ASP A 47 -10.02 -1.34 -16.96
CA ASP A 47 -9.21 -0.79 -18.05
C ASP A 47 -7.93 -1.62 -18.27
N ASN A 48 -7.25 -1.35 -19.38
CA ASN A 48 -5.94 -1.89 -19.67
C ASN A 48 -4.90 -1.32 -18.69
N LEU A 49 -3.96 -2.17 -18.27
CA LEU A 49 -2.95 -1.81 -17.28
C LEU A 49 -1.55 -1.86 -17.88
N THR A 50 -0.84 -0.75 -17.80
CA THR A 50 0.60 -0.64 -18.08
C THR A 50 1.28 0.08 -16.93
N VAL A 51 2.33 -0.52 -16.37
CA VAL A 51 3.11 0.03 -15.25
C VAL A 51 4.60 -0.14 -15.52
N VAL A 52 5.36 0.94 -15.37
CA VAL A 52 6.83 0.94 -15.48
C VAL A 52 7.43 1.42 -14.16
N VAL A 53 8.31 0.61 -13.57
CA VAL A 53 9.08 0.93 -12.38
C VAL A 53 10.55 1.06 -12.78
N VAL A 54 11.15 2.21 -12.48
CA VAL A 54 12.57 2.50 -12.73
C VAL A 54 13.27 2.71 -11.40
N CYS A 55 14.30 1.91 -11.11
CA CYS A 55 15.15 2.09 -9.95
C CYS A 55 16.39 2.91 -10.34
N PHE A 56 16.61 4.03 -9.66
CA PHE A 56 17.77 4.90 -9.88
C PHE A 56 19.02 4.48 -9.08
N SER A 57 18.86 3.50 -8.18
CA SER A 57 19.93 2.91 -7.36
C SER A 57 19.82 1.39 -7.44
N PRO A 58 20.96 0.66 -7.44
CA PRO A 58 20.95 -0.79 -7.32
C PRO A 58 20.58 -1.26 -5.90
N ASP A 59 20.76 -0.42 -4.88
CA ASP A 59 20.49 -0.76 -3.49
C ASP A 59 19.00 -0.58 -3.13
N PRO A 60 18.42 -1.44 -2.26
CA PRO A 60 17.05 -1.29 -1.83
C PRO A 60 16.85 -0.01 -1.01
N PRO A 61 15.62 0.55 -0.98
CA PRO A 61 15.32 1.70 -0.15
C PRO A 61 15.64 1.41 1.33
N PRO A 62 16.18 2.39 2.08
CA PRO A 62 16.43 2.21 3.49
C PRO A 62 15.15 1.85 4.23
N LYS A 63 15.25 0.92 5.18
CA LYS A 63 14.10 0.54 6.00
C LYS A 63 13.63 1.78 6.76
N ILE A 64 12.36 2.13 6.59
CA ILE A 64 11.76 3.18 7.40
C ILE A 64 11.66 2.60 8.81
N GLU A 65 12.51 3.05 9.72
CA GLU A 65 12.28 2.86 11.14
C GLU A 65 11.06 3.69 11.52
N ILE A 66 9.87 3.11 11.41
CA ILE A 66 8.69 3.68 12.05
C ILE A 66 9.02 3.62 13.54
N PRO A 67 9.12 4.75 14.26
CA PRO A 67 9.32 4.71 15.69
C PRO A 67 8.23 3.81 16.23
N ARG A 68 8.61 2.65 16.79
CA ARG A 68 7.65 1.80 17.45
C ARG A 68 7.09 2.66 18.56
N SER A 69 5.84 3.09 18.39
CA SER A 69 5.08 3.63 19.49
C SER A 69 5.08 2.53 20.55
N HIS A 70 5.98 2.60 21.52
CA HIS A 70 6.00 1.71 22.68
C HIS A 70 4.73 1.89 23.53
N LYS A 71 3.84 2.84 23.19
CA LYS A 71 2.47 2.83 23.67
C LYS A 71 1.77 1.59 23.10
N ARG A 72 1.53 0.63 23.98
CA ARG A 72 0.56 -0.44 23.80
C ARG A 72 -0.74 0.21 23.32
N ARG A 73 -1.11 0.00 22.05
CA ARG A 73 -2.42 0.43 21.54
C ARG A 73 -3.48 -0.51 22.12
N SER A 74 -3.80 -0.33 23.40
CA SER A 74 -4.91 -1.00 24.06
C SER A 74 -6.13 -0.09 24.00
N ILE A 75 -7.23 -0.61 23.45
CA ILE A 75 -8.55 -0.03 23.62
C ILE A 75 -9.15 -0.58 24.92
N SER A 76 -9.82 0.25 25.72
CA SER A 76 -10.57 -0.27 26.88
C SER A 76 -11.81 -1.03 26.42
N ALA A 77 -12.44 -1.81 27.31
CA ALA A 77 -13.67 -2.52 26.98
C ALA A 77 -14.80 -1.53 26.58
N GLU A 78 -14.88 -0.41 27.29
CA GLU A 78 -15.85 0.67 27.03
C GLU A 78 -15.56 1.36 25.69
N GLY A 79 -14.28 1.61 25.39
CA GLY A 79 -13.87 2.16 24.11
C GLY A 79 -14.20 1.23 22.94
N LEU A 80 -14.10 -0.09 23.15
CA LEU A 80 -14.46 -1.08 22.15
C LEU A 80 -15.98 -1.13 21.92
N ASP A 81 -16.78 -1.07 22.98
CA ASP A 81 -18.23 -1.08 22.88
C ASP A 81 -18.78 0.20 22.26
N LEU A 82 -18.18 1.36 22.55
CA LEU A 82 -18.48 2.61 21.85
C LEU A 82 -18.25 2.46 20.35
N LEU A 83 -17.13 1.86 19.96
CA LEU A 83 -16.77 1.69 18.55
C LEU A 83 -17.72 0.74 17.83
N LYS A 84 -18.14 -0.35 18.49
CA LYS A 84 -19.20 -1.25 17.98
C LYS A 84 -20.52 -0.51 17.81
N GLY A 85 -20.90 0.34 18.78
CA GLY A 85 -22.10 1.16 18.69
C GLY A 85 -22.10 2.07 17.46
N VAL A 86 -20.98 2.74 17.18
CA VAL A 86 -20.84 3.59 15.99
C VAL A 86 -20.91 2.77 14.70
N LEU A 87 -20.20 1.64 14.62
CA LEU A 87 -20.16 0.81 13.41
C LEU A 87 -21.50 0.13 13.09
N ASN A 88 -22.28 -0.23 14.11
CA ASN A 88 -23.58 -0.86 13.93
C ASN A 88 -24.71 0.15 13.62
N ASN A 89 -24.41 1.45 13.72
CA ASN A 89 -25.34 2.54 13.43
C ASN A 89 -25.04 3.23 12.07
N ALA A 90 -24.15 2.65 11.26
CA ALA A 90 -23.76 3.13 9.94
C ALA A 90 -24.35 2.26 8.81
#